data_AF-A0A0K2VGV3-F1
#
_entry.id   AF-A0A0K2VGV3-F1
#
_cell.length_a   1.000
_cell.length_b   1.000
_cell.length_c   1.000
_cell.angle_alpha   90.00
_cell.angle_beta   90.00
_cell.angle_gamma   90.00
#
_symmetry.space_group_name_H-M   'P 1'
#
loop_
_entity.id
_entity.type
_entity.pdbx_description
1 polymer ?
#
loop_
_entity_poly.entity_id
_entity_poly.type
_entity_poly.pdbx_seq_one_letter_code
_entity_poly.pdbx_strand_id
1 'polypeptide(L)'
;VHKPAPYHPAPYHPAPVVHKPAPYHPAPYHPAPAPYHPAPVVHKPAPYHPAPAPYHPAPSHKSPYHAESYETPAIYQYGYAVADDYAGTNFAQNENRDGYSTAGEYRVGLPDGRTQI
;
A
#
# COMPACT_ATOMS: atom_id res chain seq x y z
N VAL A 1 59.27 -24.19 -83.43
CA VAL A 1 58.72 -24.98 -82.31
C VAL A 1 57.40 -24.34 -81.88
N HIS A 2 56.26 -24.87 -82.33
CA HIS A 2 54.96 -24.48 -81.81
C HIS A 2 54.69 -25.26 -80.52
N LYS A 3 54.36 -24.56 -79.44
CA LYS A 3 53.78 -25.14 -78.23
C LYS A 3 52.28 -24.83 -78.25
N PRO A 4 51.37 -25.81 -78.24
CA PRO A 4 49.96 -25.53 -78.06
C PRO A 4 49.69 -25.12 -76.60
N ALA A 5 48.98 -23.99 -76.44
CA ALA A 5 48.51 -23.49 -75.15
C ALA A 5 47.16 -24.15 -74.77
N PRO A 6 46.80 -24.17 -73.48
CA PRO A 6 45.98 -25.21 -72.86
C PRO A 6 44.51 -25.22 -73.27
N TYR A 7 43.92 -26.41 -73.31
CA TYR A 7 42.48 -26.62 -73.41
C TYR A 7 41.80 -26.22 -72.09
N HIS A 8 40.83 -25.32 -72.16
CA HIS A 8 39.92 -25.00 -71.05
C HIS A 8 38.53 -25.51 -71.40
N PRO A 9 37.92 -26.43 -70.61
CA PRO A 9 36.56 -26.86 -70.85
C PRO A 9 35.57 -25.73 -70.54
N ALA A 10 34.56 -25.58 -71.40
CA ALA A 10 33.50 -24.59 -71.20
C ALA A 10 32.70 -24.87 -69.93
N PRO A 11 32.33 -23.85 -69.14
CA PRO A 11 31.53 -24.04 -67.93
C PRO A 11 30.17 -24.69 -68.24
N TYR A 12 29.86 -25.78 -67.54
CA TYR A 12 28.57 -26.44 -67.63
C TYR A 12 27.56 -25.73 -66.73
N HIS A 13 26.46 -25.25 -67.32
CA HIS A 13 25.34 -24.67 -66.57
C HIS A 13 24.12 -25.58 -66.71
N PRO A 14 23.62 -26.20 -65.62
CA PRO A 14 22.38 -26.96 -65.68
C PRO A 14 21.19 -26.00 -65.83
N ALA A 15 20.22 -26.38 -66.65
CA ALA A 15 19.00 -25.61 -66.87
C ALA A 15 18.12 -25.58 -65.60
N PRO A 16 17.47 -24.45 -65.29
CA PRO A 16 16.63 -24.34 -64.09
C PRO A 16 15.35 -25.16 -64.26
N VAL A 17 15.08 -26.02 -63.28
CA VAL A 17 13.84 -26.80 -63.20
C VAL A 17 12.76 -25.90 -62.59
N VAL A 18 11.71 -25.60 -63.34
CA VAL A 18 10.58 -24.81 -62.87
C VAL A 18 9.54 -25.75 -62.24
N HIS A 19 9.32 -25.64 -60.94
CA HIS A 19 8.22 -26.31 -60.25
C HIS A 19 7.04 -25.35 -60.08
N LYS A 20 5.90 -25.70 -60.69
CA LYS A 20 4.64 -24.99 -60.48
C LYS A 20 3.95 -25.59 -59.25
N PRO A 21 3.63 -24.80 -58.22
CA PRO A 21 2.93 -25.31 -57.05
C PRO A 21 1.50 -25.75 -57.41
N ALA A 22 1.04 -26.82 -56.78
CA ALA A 22 -0.32 -27.33 -56.97
C ALA A 22 -1.36 -26.35 -56.39
N PRO A 23 -2.56 -26.20 -57.01
CA PRO A 23 -3.62 -25.34 -56.49
C PRO A 23 -4.09 -25.80 -55.11
N TYR A 24 -4.17 -24.85 -54.17
CA TYR A 24 -4.61 -25.09 -52.80
C TYR A 24 -6.12 -24.89 -52.67
N HIS A 25 -6.83 -25.89 -52.15
CA HIS A 25 -8.24 -25.78 -51.78
C HIS A 25 -8.37 -25.90 -50.25
N PRO A 26 -8.81 -24.84 -49.54
CA PRO A 26 -9.01 -24.93 -48.10
C PRO A 26 -10.23 -25.79 -47.77
N ALA A 27 -10.13 -26.58 -46.72
CA ALA A 27 -11.26 -27.37 -46.21
C ALA A 27 -12.39 -26.45 -45.68
N PRO A 28 -13.67 -26.85 -45.81
CA PRO A 28 -14.79 -26.08 -45.26
C PRO A 28 -14.67 -25.90 -43.75
N TYR A 29 -14.81 -24.66 -43.29
CA TYR A 29 -14.74 -24.31 -41.87
C TYR A 29 -16.09 -24.54 -41.19
N HIS A 30 -16.10 -25.39 -40.16
CA HIS A 30 -17.24 -25.53 -39.26
C HIS A 30 -16.88 -24.87 -37.92
N PRO A 31 -17.56 -23.77 -37.53
CA PRO A 31 -17.33 -23.19 -36.22
C PRO A 31 -17.80 -24.15 -35.13
N ALA A 32 -17.02 -24.26 -34.05
CA ALA A 32 -17.42 -25.03 -32.88
C ALA A 32 -18.69 -24.43 -32.26
N PRO A 33 -19.61 -25.26 -31.72
CA PRO A 33 -20.79 -24.75 -31.05
C PRO A 33 -20.39 -23.87 -29.86
N ALA A 34 -21.11 -22.76 -29.67
CA ALA A 34 -20.84 -21.83 -28.58
C ALA A 34 -20.98 -22.55 -27.21
N PRO A 35 -20.11 -22.26 -26.23
CA PRO A 35 -20.23 -22.80 -24.89
C PRO A 35 -21.59 -22.47 -24.27
N TYR A 36 -22.29 -23.48 -23.78
CA TYR A 36 -23.55 -23.30 -23.07
C TYR A 36 -23.28 -22.84 -21.63
N HIS A 37 -23.87 -21.71 -21.23
CA HIS A 37 -23.84 -21.25 -19.84
C HIS A 37 -25.26 -21.33 -19.25
N PRO A 38 -25.51 -22.18 -18.23
CA PRO A 38 -26.79 -22.15 -17.55
C PRO A 38 -26.94 -20.83 -16.77
N ALA A 39 -28.17 -20.31 -16.72
CA ALA A 39 -28.46 -19.12 -15.93
C ALA A 39 -28.20 -19.38 -14.42
N PRO A 40 -27.66 -18.39 -13.68
CA PRO A 40 -27.40 -18.56 -12.26
C PRO A 40 -28.72 -18.67 -11.48
N VAL A 41 -28.85 -19.73 -10.68
CA VAL A 41 -29.94 -19.88 -9.73
C VAL A 41 -29.66 -18.99 -8.52
N VAL A 42 -30.51 -17.97 -8.30
CA VAL A 42 -30.39 -17.09 -7.14
C VAL A 42 -31.10 -17.71 -5.95
N HIS A 43 -30.36 -18.27 -5.01
CA HIS A 43 -30.90 -18.68 -3.71
C HIS A 43 -30.90 -17.49 -2.75
N LYS A 44 -32.10 -17.02 -2.38
CA LYS A 44 -32.27 -16.04 -1.29
C LYS A 44 -32.22 -16.79 0.04
N PRO A 45 -31.26 -16.49 0.94
CA PRO A 45 -31.27 -17.10 2.26
C PRO A 45 -32.52 -16.65 3.03
N ALA A 46 -33.09 -17.57 3.81
CA ALA A 46 -34.17 -17.23 4.73
C ALA A 46 -33.68 -16.20 5.77
N PRO A 47 -34.53 -15.24 6.20
CA PRO A 47 -34.16 -14.31 7.26
C PRO A 47 -33.82 -15.07 8.56
N TYR A 48 -32.59 -14.91 9.02
CA TYR A 48 -32.13 -15.48 10.29
C TYR A 48 -32.43 -14.48 11.41
N HIS A 49 -33.28 -14.87 12.37
CA HIS A 49 -33.48 -14.13 13.61
C HIS A 49 -32.87 -14.93 14.76
N PRO A 50 -31.70 -14.53 15.29
CA PRO A 50 -31.20 -15.14 16.52
C PRO A 50 -32.17 -14.79 17.65
N ALA A 51 -32.48 -15.78 18.50
CA ALA A 51 -33.19 -15.51 19.74
C ALA A 51 -32.38 -14.53 20.61
N PRO A 52 -33.01 -13.56 21.28
CA PRO A 52 -32.30 -12.63 22.14
C PRO A 52 -31.58 -13.41 23.25
N ALA A 53 -30.30 -13.12 23.42
CA ALA A 53 -29.52 -13.70 24.51
C ALA A 53 -30.16 -13.33 25.87
N PRO A 54 -30.12 -14.23 26.88
CA PRO A 54 -30.55 -13.90 28.23
C PRO A 54 -29.87 -12.64 28.72
N TYR A 55 -30.65 -11.67 29.21
CA TYR A 55 -30.12 -10.43 29.76
C TYR A 55 -29.44 -10.73 31.10
N HIS A 56 -28.13 -10.59 31.14
CA HIS A 56 -27.37 -10.49 32.39
C HIS A 56 -27.07 -9.01 32.63
N PRO A 57 -27.47 -8.42 33.77
CA PRO A 57 -27.02 -7.07 34.10
C PRO A 57 -25.49 -7.07 34.20
N ALA A 58 -24.86 -6.07 33.60
CA ALA A 58 -23.42 -5.87 33.74
C ALA A 58 -23.08 -5.77 35.24
N PRO A 59 -21.99 -6.41 35.72
CA PRO A 59 -21.55 -6.25 37.09
C PRO A 59 -21.38 -4.76 37.42
N SER A 60 -22.15 -4.27 38.38
CA SER A 60 -21.99 -2.91 38.88
C SER A 60 -20.74 -2.87 39.74
N HIS A 61 -19.60 -2.56 39.11
CA HIS A 61 -18.37 -2.26 39.83
C HIS A 61 -18.52 -0.87 40.46
N LYS A 62 -19.00 -0.82 41.70
CA LYS A 62 -18.78 0.34 42.58
C LYS A 62 -17.27 0.40 42.84
N SER A 63 -16.57 1.18 42.03
CA SER A 63 -15.16 1.50 42.26
C SER A 63 -15.07 2.26 43.59
N PRO A 64 -14.24 1.83 44.56
CA PRO A 64 -14.05 2.56 45.81
C PRO A 64 -13.20 3.82 45.64
N TYR A 65 -12.83 4.16 44.39
CA TYR A 65 -12.15 5.41 44.10
C TYR A 65 -13.07 6.57 44.43
N HIS A 66 -12.65 7.33 45.44
CA HIS A 66 -13.14 8.67 45.69
C HIS A 66 -13.02 9.44 44.37
N ALA A 67 -14.15 9.65 43.69
CA ALA A 67 -14.21 10.66 42.66
C ALA A 67 -14.15 11.99 43.41
N GLU A 68 -12.93 12.49 43.65
CA GLU A 68 -12.71 13.88 44.02
C GLU A 68 -13.45 14.71 42.96
N SER A 69 -14.57 15.31 43.35
CA SER A 69 -15.27 16.26 42.50
C SER A 69 -14.36 17.48 42.42
N TYR A 70 -13.60 17.61 41.32
CA TYR A 70 -12.78 18.79 41.04
C TYR A 70 -13.69 19.99 40.70
N GLU A 71 -14.60 20.35 41.60
CA GLU A 71 -15.54 21.48 41.48
C GLU A 71 -14.79 22.82 41.52
N THR A 72 -13.57 22.82 42.07
CA THR A 72 -12.69 24.00 42.08
C THR A 72 -11.87 24.08 40.79
N PRO A 73 -11.81 25.25 40.14
CA PRO A 73 -10.94 25.46 38.99
C PRO A 73 -9.49 25.10 39.32
N ALA A 74 -8.80 24.42 38.41
CA ALA A 74 -7.41 24.00 38.62
C ALA A 74 -6.48 25.22 38.69
N ILE A 75 -5.63 25.26 39.71
CA ILE A 75 -4.60 26.28 39.90
C ILE A 75 -3.27 25.57 40.12
N TYR A 76 -2.33 25.77 39.20
CA TYR A 76 -0.99 25.21 39.33
C TYR A 76 0.04 25.99 38.53
N GLN A 77 1.30 25.81 38.93
CA GLN A 77 2.46 26.20 38.15
C GLN A 77 3.32 24.97 37.92
N TYR A 78 3.71 24.76 36.68
CA TYR A 78 4.50 23.63 36.25
C TYR A 78 5.63 24.12 35.35
N GLY A 79 6.81 23.53 35.51
CA GLY A 79 7.93 23.83 34.64
C GLY A 79 9.02 22.77 34.76
N TYR A 80 9.75 22.59 33.67
CA TYR A 80 10.91 21.72 33.62
C TYR A 80 11.99 22.33 32.73
N ALA A 81 13.24 21.90 32.97
CA ALA A 81 14.37 22.22 32.13
C ALA A 81 15.28 21.00 32.01
N VAL A 82 15.79 20.78 30.80
CA VAL A 82 16.78 19.76 30.47
C VAL A 82 17.94 20.46 29.82
N ALA A 83 19.13 20.34 30.42
CA ALA A 83 20.38 20.77 29.85
C ALA A 83 21.37 19.61 29.94
N ASP A 84 21.73 19.06 28.78
CA ASP A 84 22.69 17.97 28.66
C ASP A 84 23.77 18.37 27.66
N ASP A 85 24.95 18.70 28.19
CA ASP A 85 26.12 19.13 27.40
C ASP A 85 26.71 17.98 26.57
N TYR A 86 26.54 16.73 27.02
CA TYR A 86 27.04 15.56 26.28
C TYR A 86 26.14 15.26 25.07
N ALA A 87 24.83 15.34 25.25
CA ALA A 87 23.86 15.17 24.17
C ALA A 87 23.67 16.46 23.33
N GLY A 88 24.15 17.61 23.81
CA GLY A 88 23.95 18.92 23.18
C GLY A 88 22.50 19.40 23.21
N THR A 89 21.70 18.93 24.18
CA THR A 89 20.27 19.26 24.27
C THR A 89 19.98 20.34 25.30
N ASN A 90 19.10 21.26 24.94
CA ASN A 90 18.62 22.31 25.84
C ASN A 90 17.12 22.54 25.59
N PHE A 91 16.28 22.12 26.53
CA PHE A 91 14.84 22.29 26.47
C PHE A 91 14.35 22.91 27.78
N ALA A 92 13.37 23.79 27.70
CA ALA A 92 12.69 24.29 28.89
C ALA A 92 11.22 24.53 28.62
N GLN A 93 10.40 24.43 29.64
CA GLN A 93 8.97 24.66 29.56
C GLN A 93 8.50 25.30 30.85
N ASN A 94 7.57 26.24 30.73
CA ASN A 94 6.87 26.80 31.88
C ASN A 94 5.39 26.98 31.53
N GLU A 95 4.50 26.63 32.46
CA GLU A 95 3.05 26.81 32.37
C GLU A 95 2.49 27.27 33.71
N ASN A 96 1.62 28.26 33.65
CA ASN A 96 0.78 28.71 34.75
C ASN A 96 -0.68 28.54 34.35
N ARG A 97 -1.46 27.88 35.22
CA ARG A 97 -2.91 27.79 35.09
C ARG A 97 -3.59 28.43 36.28
N ASP A 98 -4.52 29.33 35.98
CA ASP A 98 -5.46 29.92 36.92
C ASP A 98 -6.88 29.71 36.37
N GLY A 99 -7.51 28.63 36.82
CA GLY A 99 -8.84 28.21 36.37
C GLY A 99 -8.91 27.91 34.87
N TYR A 100 -9.58 28.80 34.12
CA TYR A 100 -9.71 28.70 32.66
C TYR A 100 -8.59 29.41 31.89
N SER A 101 -7.79 30.23 32.57
CA SER A 101 -6.65 30.92 31.98
C SER A 101 -5.41 30.05 32.11
N THR A 102 -4.85 29.62 30.97
CA THR A 102 -3.57 28.92 30.92
C THR A 102 -2.62 29.70 30.03
N ALA A 103 -1.41 29.95 30.53
CA ALA A 103 -0.34 30.62 29.78
C ALA A 103 1.00 29.93 30.05
N GLY A 104 1.85 29.88 29.04
CA GLY A 104 3.13 29.22 29.14
C GLY A 104 4.00 29.43 27.91
N GLU A 105 5.22 28.93 27.99
CA GLU A 105 6.22 28.98 26.92
C GLU A 105 6.96 27.65 26.86
N TYR A 106 7.43 27.30 25.66
CA TYR A 106 8.30 26.15 25.43
C TYR A 106 9.53 26.59 24.67
N ARG A 107 10.72 26.29 25.19
CA ARG A 107 11.99 26.74 24.65
C ARG A 107 12.81 25.55 24.15
N VAL A 108 13.39 25.71 22.97
CA VAL A 108 14.29 24.73 22.36
C VAL A 108 15.59 25.42 21.94
N GLY A 109 16.71 24.96 22.47
CA GLY A 109 18.04 25.28 21.97
C GLY A 109 18.33 24.50 20.70
N LEU A 110 18.56 25.22 19.59
CA LEU A 110 18.94 24.63 18.32
C LEU A 110 20.45 24.42 18.24
N PRO A 111 20.93 23.47 17.41
CA PRO A 111 22.37 23.23 17.22
C PRO A 111 23.15 24.42 16.68
N ASP A 112 22.46 25.37 16.05
CA ASP A 112 23.05 26.62 15.55
C ASP A 112 23.20 27.71 16.63
N GLY A 113 22.90 27.38 17.89
CA GLY A 113 23.01 28.26 19.05
C GLY A 113 21.83 29.19 19.26
N ARG A 114 20.80 29.16 18.39
CA ARG A 114 19.58 29.96 18.57
C ARG A 114 18.59 29.27 19.51
N THR A 115 17.73 30.06 20.14
CA THR A 115 16.60 29.56 20.93
C THR A 115 15.29 29.86 20.22
N GLN A 116 14.42 28.85 20.12
CA GLN A 116 13.03 29.00 19.70
C GLN A 116 12.13 29.05 20.93
N ILE A 117 11.08 29.89 20.89
CA ILE A 117 10.07 30.09 21.95
C ILE A 117 8.67 30.05 21.31
#